data_AF-A0A3D5WPI2-F1
#
_entry.id   AF-A0A3D5WPI2-F1
#
_cell.length_a   1.000
_cell.length_b   1.000
_cell.length_c   1.000
_cell.angle_alpha   90.00
_cell.angle_beta   90.00
_cell.angle_gamma   90.00
#
_symmetry.space_group_name_H-M   'P 1'
#
loop_
_entity.id
_entity.type
_entity.pdbx_description
1 polymer ?
#
loop_
_entity_poly.entity_id
_entity_poly.type
_entity_poly.pdbx_seq_one_letter_code
_entity_poly.pdbx_strand_id
1 'polypeptide(L)'
;MENAMHHVEKLCNILYVLLFGILLIVVMGSMFTWSFRMAWILPIFVALFIIYVTKKKRILKEEWCSVLWYIVYGACLVFLIAFSFLCEVAPSWDWGQVLESASEYVLKGTLDAKEYYARYTNNQLCLICMVTLFQWIRFVLPDANFVDFQEISIVISCIFVWLSIGMIYLIAKKVWGRRRACIAGMLAAGCLPLYMYAQFLYTDTPGMLLLTIQLYLGICIYKSHRFYRKLWLGIILGIVAGITYHIKVIPFIVFLAIVIALFLQKERWYQKCILLLMMCLTLGGVIQYIGVYSDQYAEDCFGITDAIKDEWEYPLTHWIMMGLNEKSDGGYMQEDVAYTATFETRKERTEENVRVILARLRCFGAADYIQ
;
A
#
# COMPACT_ATOMS: atom_id res chain seq x y z
N MET A 1 8.44 24.61 -27.01
CA MET A 1 8.33 23.57 -25.95
C MET A 1 7.63 24.08 -24.68
N GLU A 2 7.94 25.26 -24.16
CA GLU A 2 7.31 25.78 -22.93
C GLU A 2 5.79 25.97 -23.01
N ASN A 3 5.25 26.53 -24.10
CA ASN A 3 3.79 26.67 -24.26
C ASN A 3 3.08 25.32 -24.34
N ALA A 4 3.66 24.33 -25.02
CA ALA A 4 3.09 22.98 -25.10
C ALA A 4 3.10 22.29 -23.72
N MET A 5 4.19 22.41 -22.96
CA MET A 5 4.27 21.91 -21.58
C MET A 5 3.23 22.57 -20.66
N HIS A 6 2.99 23.88 -20.79
CA HIS A 6 2.00 24.58 -19.99
C HIS A 6 0.56 24.14 -20.30
N HIS A 7 0.24 23.89 -21.58
CA HIS A 7 -1.07 23.35 -21.97
C HIS A 7 -1.28 21.92 -21.46
N VAL A 8 -0.24 21.07 -21.55
CA VAL A 8 -0.26 19.71 -21.02
C VAL A 8 -0.44 19.73 -19.50
N GLU A 9 0.31 20.58 -18.77
CA GLU A 9 0.17 20.71 -17.31
C GLU A 9 -1.25 21.13 -16.91
N LYS A 10 -1.83 22.11 -17.61
CA LYS A 10 -3.20 22.57 -17.34
C LYS A 10 -4.22 21.46 -17.60
N LEU A 11 -4.08 20.71 -18.69
CA LEU A 11 -4.94 19.59 -19.01
C LEU A 11 -4.83 18.46 -17.98
N CYS A 12 -3.60 18.07 -17.61
CA CYS A 12 -3.35 17.08 -16.56
C CYS A 12 -3.96 17.51 -15.22
N ASN A 13 -3.87 18.79 -14.85
CA ASN A 13 -4.49 19.30 -13.63
C ASN A 13 -6.03 19.23 -13.68
N ILE A 14 -6.64 19.55 -14.82
CA ILE A 14 -8.10 19.45 -15.00
C ILE A 14 -8.55 17.98 -14.89
N LEU A 15 -7.87 17.08 -15.62
CA LEU A 15 -8.14 15.64 -15.57
C LEU A 15 -7.97 15.09 -14.16
N TYR A 16 -6.90 15.49 -13.47
CA TYR A 16 -6.66 15.07 -12.08
C TYR A 16 -7.79 15.51 -11.15
N VAL A 17 -8.22 16.79 -11.22
CA VAL A 17 -9.31 17.30 -10.37
C VAL A 17 -10.63 16.59 -10.69
N LEU A 18 -10.93 16.34 -11.96
CA LEU A 18 -12.14 15.62 -12.36
C LEU A 18 -12.12 14.18 -11.88
N LEU A 19 -11.06 13.43 -12.17
CA LEU A 19 -10.93 12.03 -11.77
C LEU A 19 -10.95 11.90 -10.24
N PHE A 20 -10.18 12.73 -9.54
CA PHE A 20 -10.17 12.73 -8.07
C PHE A 20 -11.55 13.11 -7.50
N GLY A 21 -12.23 14.10 -8.09
CA GLY A 21 -13.58 14.49 -7.69
C GLY A 21 -14.59 13.35 -7.86
N ILE A 22 -14.55 12.65 -8.99
CA ILE A 22 -15.40 11.46 -9.25
C ILE A 22 -15.08 10.37 -8.23
N LEU A 23 -13.81 10.03 -8.04
CA LEU A 23 -13.37 9.01 -7.08
C LEU A 23 -13.83 9.35 -5.67
N LEU A 24 -13.71 10.62 -5.26
CA LEU A 24 -14.14 11.09 -3.96
C LEU A 24 -15.66 10.99 -3.81
N ILE A 25 -16.45 11.33 -4.83
CA ILE A 25 -17.91 11.16 -4.82
C ILE A 25 -18.28 9.67 -4.71
N VAL A 26 -17.63 8.80 -5.48
CA VAL A 26 -17.89 7.35 -5.46
C VAL A 26 -17.54 6.76 -4.09
N VAL A 27 -16.36 7.08 -3.55
CA VAL A 27 -15.92 6.60 -2.24
C VAL A 27 -16.80 7.16 -1.13
N MET A 28 -17.14 8.44 -1.14
CA MET A 28 -18.06 8.98 -0.12
C MET A 28 -19.45 8.36 -0.27
N GLY A 29 -19.95 8.19 -1.50
CA GLY A 29 -21.22 7.52 -1.79
C GLY A 29 -21.27 6.09 -1.25
N SER A 30 -20.22 5.30 -1.47
CA SER A 30 -20.12 3.96 -0.90
C SER A 30 -20.00 4.00 0.62
N MET A 31 -19.18 4.88 1.20
CA MET A 31 -19.10 5.02 2.65
C MET A 31 -20.46 5.38 3.28
N PHE A 32 -21.27 6.20 2.61
CA PHE A 32 -22.62 6.55 3.05
C PHE A 32 -23.60 5.38 3.02
N THR A 33 -23.49 4.50 2.02
CA THR A 33 -24.34 3.31 1.94
C THR A 33 -24.00 2.30 3.04
N TRP A 34 -22.73 2.21 3.44
CA TRP A 34 -22.29 1.33 4.52
C TRP A 34 -22.58 1.88 5.93
N SER A 35 -22.51 3.19 6.15
CA SER A 35 -22.92 3.80 7.43
C SER A 35 -23.20 5.30 7.33
N PHE A 36 -24.44 5.70 7.61
CA PHE A 36 -24.83 7.12 7.71
C PHE A 36 -24.02 7.90 8.76
N ARG A 37 -23.42 7.21 9.75
CA ARG A 37 -22.54 7.82 10.76
C ARG A 37 -21.25 8.39 10.18
N MET A 38 -20.89 8.06 8.94
CA MET A 38 -19.75 8.68 8.24
C MET A 38 -20.06 10.12 7.76
N ALA A 39 -21.33 10.57 7.78
CA ALA A 39 -21.74 11.94 7.42
C ALA A 39 -21.27 13.02 8.37
N TRP A 40 -20.98 12.66 9.62
CA TRP A 40 -20.52 13.60 10.63
C TRP A 40 -19.15 14.22 10.32
N ILE A 41 -18.43 13.68 9.33
CA ILE A 41 -17.06 14.08 8.99
C ILE A 41 -17.03 14.95 7.71
N LEU A 42 -18.11 14.92 6.91
CA LEU A 42 -18.33 15.82 5.77
C LEU A 42 -18.17 17.31 6.14
N PRO A 43 -18.64 17.80 7.30
CA PRO A 43 -18.40 19.17 7.74
C PRO A 43 -16.92 19.51 7.93
N ILE A 44 -16.05 18.55 8.29
CA ILE A 44 -14.61 18.76 8.47
C ILE A 44 -13.94 18.94 7.10
N PHE A 45 -14.26 18.08 6.13
CA PHE A 45 -13.75 18.23 4.76
C PHE A 45 -14.29 19.50 4.10
N VAL A 46 -15.57 19.81 4.29
CA VAL A 46 -16.19 21.05 3.80
C VAL A 46 -15.56 22.26 4.49
N ALA A 47 -15.28 22.23 5.79
CA ALA A 47 -14.61 23.32 6.49
C ALA A 47 -13.16 23.49 6.03
N LEU A 48 -12.39 22.41 5.85
CA LEU A 48 -11.02 22.46 5.34
C LEU A 48 -10.97 22.91 3.88
N PHE A 49 -11.94 22.49 3.06
CA PHE A 49 -12.13 22.95 1.69
C PHE A 49 -12.53 24.43 1.64
N ILE A 50 -13.44 24.87 2.51
CA ILE A 50 -13.81 26.28 2.67
C ILE A 50 -12.59 27.09 3.12
N ILE A 51 -11.77 26.62 4.07
CA ILE A 51 -10.52 27.29 4.48
C ILE A 51 -9.53 27.39 3.30
N TYR A 52 -9.43 26.34 2.49
CA TYR A 52 -8.60 26.32 1.28
C TYR A 52 -9.09 27.31 0.21
N VAL A 53 -10.41 27.34 -0.05
CA VAL A 53 -11.06 28.14 -1.10
C VAL A 53 -11.18 29.61 -0.69
N THR A 54 -11.50 29.89 0.58
CA THR A 54 -11.77 31.26 1.07
C THR A 54 -10.54 32.16 1.13
N LYS A 55 -9.33 31.66 0.78
CA LYS A 55 -8.11 32.43 0.45
C LYS A 55 -8.09 33.87 0.99
N LYS A 56 -8.22 34.07 2.29
CA LYS A 56 -7.73 35.31 2.91
C LYS A 56 -6.36 35.00 3.44
N LYS A 57 -5.36 35.73 2.91
CA LYS A 57 -3.96 35.78 3.37
C LYS A 57 -3.79 36.04 4.88
N ARG A 58 -4.87 36.14 5.67
CA ARG A 58 -4.94 36.66 7.02
C ARG A 58 -5.17 35.63 8.15
N ILE A 59 -5.53 34.38 7.88
CA ILE A 59 -5.95 33.47 8.98
C ILE A 59 -4.77 32.73 9.65
N LEU A 60 -3.76 32.31 8.88
CA LEU A 60 -2.61 31.59 9.41
C LEU A 60 -1.31 32.29 8.97
N LYS A 61 -0.65 32.97 9.91
CA LYS A 61 0.71 33.44 9.67
C LYS A 61 1.63 32.23 9.55
N GLU A 62 2.62 32.31 8.67
CA GLU A 62 3.50 31.19 8.34
C GLU A 62 4.29 30.66 9.54
N GLU A 63 4.57 31.53 10.52
CA GLU A 63 5.17 31.20 11.81
C GLU A 63 4.34 30.20 12.64
N TRP A 64 3.01 30.32 12.65
CA TRP A 64 2.13 29.44 13.43
C TRP A 64 1.80 28.13 12.70
N CYS A 65 1.95 28.08 11.37
CA CYS A 65 1.67 26.88 10.57
C CYS A 65 2.50 25.66 11.02
N SER A 66 3.76 25.87 11.43
CA SER A 66 4.61 24.78 11.89
C SER A 66 4.19 24.27 13.26
N VAL A 67 3.89 25.17 14.21
CA VAL A 67 3.43 24.79 15.56
C VAL A 67 2.09 24.06 15.47
N LEU A 68 1.12 24.63 14.74
CA LEU A 68 -0.18 24.04 14.57
C LEU A 68 -0.13 22.66 13.90
N TRP A 69 0.75 22.49 12.90
CA TRP A 69 0.97 21.19 12.28
C TRP A 69 1.42 20.14 13.30
N TYR A 70 2.42 20.43 14.15
CA TYR A 70 2.89 19.44 15.12
C TYR A 70 1.85 19.12 16.19
N ILE A 71 1.02 20.09 16.59
CA ILE A 71 -0.12 19.85 17.49
C ILE A 71 -1.13 18.90 16.84
N VAL A 72 -1.56 19.21 15.62
CA VAL A 72 -2.53 18.37 14.87
C VAL A 72 -1.94 16.98 14.60
N TYR A 73 -0.67 16.91 14.25
CA TYR A 73 0.04 15.66 13.97
C TYR A 73 0.14 14.79 15.24
N GLY A 74 0.46 15.38 16.39
CA GLY A 74 0.46 14.65 17.67
C GLY A 74 -0.94 14.18 18.06
N ALA A 75 -1.94 15.04 17.95
CA ALA A 75 -3.34 14.68 18.22
C ALA A 75 -3.85 13.58 17.27
N CYS A 76 -3.45 13.61 16.01
CA CYS A 76 -3.82 12.62 14.99
C CYS A 76 -3.44 11.20 15.39
N LEU A 77 -2.26 10.99 16.01
CA LEU A 77 -1.88 9.65 16.50
C LEU A 77 -2.83 9.15 17.58
N VAL A 78 -3.17 10.00 18.54
CA VAL A 78 -4.11 9.65 19.61
C VAL A 78 -5.49 9.33 19.05
N PHE A 79 -5.97 10.14 18.09
CA PHE A 79 -7.24 9.89 17.42
C PHE A 79 -7.23 8.62 16.57
N LEU A 80 -6.13 8.30 15.87
CA LEU A 80 -5.98 7.07 15.11
C LEU A 80 -6.14 5.85 16.04
N ILE A 81 -5.40 5.84 17.15
CA ILE A 81 -5.46 4.74 18.12
C ILE A 81 -6.86 4.62 18.72
N ALA A 82 -7.45 5.73 19.19
CA ALA A 82 -8.80 5.72 19.76
C ALA A 82 -9.86 5.27 18.75
N PHE A 83 -9.79 5.75 17.51
CA PHE A 83 -10.72 5.35 16.45
C PHE A 83 -10.59 3.86 16.12
N SER A 84 -9.36 3.34 16.00
CA SER A 84 -9.13 1.95 15.63
C SER A 84 -9.73 0.98 16.64
N PHE A 85 -9.64 1.26 17.93
CA PHE A 85 -10.28 0.45 18.98
C PHE A 85 -11.79 0.65 19.09
N LEU A 86 -12.32 1.84 18.77
CA LEU A 86 -13.77 2.08 18.80
C LEU A 86 -14.52 1.44 17.62
N CYS A 87 -13.84 1.30 16.48
CA CYS A 87 -14.42 0.83 15.22
C CYS A 87 -13.86 -0.53 14.80
N GLU A 88 -13.22 -1.26 15.71
CA GLU A 88 -12.43 -2.45 15.42
C GLU A 88 -13.08 -3.40 14.41
N VAL A 89 -12.28 -3.85 13.43
CA VAL A 89 -12.75 -4.70 12.34
C VAL A 89 -12.47 -6.16 12.67
N ALA A 90 -13.44 -7.02 12.40
CA ALA A 90 -13.26 -8.45 12.59
C ALA A 90 -12.17 -9.00 11.66
N PRO A 91 -11.27 -9.88 12.15
CA PRO A 91 -10.20 -10.49 11.35
C PRO A 91 -10.75 -11.54 10.37
N SER A 92 -11.42 -11.12 9.29
CA SER A 92 -12.20 -12.02 8.43
C SER A 92 -11.59 -12.34 7.07
N TRP A 93 -10.51 -11.67 6.66
CA TRP A 93 -9.81 -11.92 5.38
C TRP A 93 -8.33 -12.29 5.65
N ASP A 94 -7.48 -12.24 4.63
CA ASP A 94 -6.04 -12.56 4.74
C ASP A 94 -5.34 -11.99 5.98
N TRP A 95 -5.66 -10.76 6.39
CA TRP A 95 -5.10 -10.20 7.63
C TRP A 95 -5.41 -11.06 8.85
N GLY A 96 -6.66 -11.52 8.98
CA GLY A 96 -7.07 -12.41 10.06
C GLY A 96 -6.35 -13.75 10.01
N GLN A 97 -6.23 -14.34 8.82
CA GLN A 97 -5.46 -15.57 8.65
C GLN A 97 -4.01 -15.39 9.09
N VAL A 98 -3.36 -14.27 8.73
CA VAL A 98 -1.97 -13.96 9.16
C VAL A 98 -1.87 -13.73 10.65
N LEU A 99 -2.82 -13.00 11.24
CA LEU A 99 -2.86 -12.73 12.67
C LEU A 99 -3.01 -14.03 13.47
N GLU A 100 -3.96 -14.89 13.09
CA GLU A 100 -4.19 -16.19 13.73
C GLU A 100 -2.98 -17.11 13.58
N SER A 101 -2.46 -17.25 12.36
CA SER A 101 -1.31 -18.12 12.07
C SER A 101 -0.04 -17.70 12.81
N ALA A 102 0.24 -16.40 12.87
CA ALA A 102 1.39 -15.88 13.63
C ALA A 102 1.22 -16.10 15.13
N SER A 103 0.01 -15.86 15.66
CA SER A 103 -0.32 -16.09 17.07
C SER A 103 -0.19 -17.55 17.44
N GLU A 104 -0.75 -18.44 16.60
CA GLU A 104 -0.64 -19.89 16.76
C GLU A 104 0.81 -20.34 16.82
N TYR A 105 1.62 -19.90 15.86
CA TYR A 105 3.03 -20.27 15.81
C TYR A 105 3.79 -19.82 17.06
N VAL A 106 3.57 -18.60 17.56
CA VAL A 106 4.27 -18.08 18.74
C VAL A 106 3.75 -18.69 20.05
N LEU A 107 2.49 -19.11 20.12
CA LEU A 107 1.90 -19.70 21.33
C LEU A 107 2.09 -21.21 21.41
N LYS A 108 1.97 -21.93 20.29
CA LYS A 108 1.96 -23.39 20.22
C LYS A 108 3.21 -23.98 19.55
N GLY A 109 3.94 -23.20 18.75
CA GLY A 109 5.12 -23.67 18.01
C GLY A 109 4.79 -24.43 16.71
N THR A 110 3.54 -24.42 16.27
CA THR A 110 3.08 -25.07 15.03
C THR A 110 2.42 -24.06 14.10
N LEU A 111 2.42 -24.36 12.80
CA LEU A 111 1.63 -23.62 11.81
C LEU A 111 0.69 -24.62 11.15
N ASP A 112 -0.61 -24.51 11.39
CA ASP A 112 -1.58 -25.46 10.84
C ASP A 112 -1.95 -25.11 9.39
N ALA A 113 -2.03 -23.82 9.05
CA ALA A 113 -2.48 -23.34 7.74
C ALA A 113 -1.38 -23.31 6.66
N LYS A 114 -0.55 -24.35 6.54
CA LYS A 114 0.60 -24.37 5.60
C LYS A 114 0.14 -24.26 4.15
N GLU A 115 -0.95 -24.92 3.81
CA GLU A 115 -1.54 -24.96 2.46
C GLU A 115 -1.99 -23.56 2.02
N TYR A 116 -2.47 -22.74 2.96
CA TYR A 116 -2.84 -21.35 2.68
C TYR A 116 -1.61 -20.55 2.23
N TYR A 117 -0.48 -20.67 2.92
CA TYR A 117 0.75 -19.93 2.58
C TYR A 117 1.50 -20.51 1.39
N ALA A 118 1.30 -21.79 1.09
CA ALA A 118 1.75 -22.40 -0.15
C ALA A 118 0.95 -21.89 -1.36
N ARG A 119 -0.36 -21.68 -1.19
CA ARG A 119 -1.25 -21.13 -2.21
C ARG A 119 -1.07 -19.63 -2.43
N TYR A 120 -0.88 -18.87 -1.35
CA TYR A 120 -0.76 -17.41 -1.33
C TYR A 120 0.64 -17.01 -0.83
N THR A 121 1.65 -17.32 -1.65
CA THR A 121 3.07 -17.09 -1.33
C THR A 121 3.37 -15.62 -1.01
N ASN A 122 2.60 -14.68 -1.55
CA ASN A 122 2.68 -13.25 -1.25
C ASN A 122 2.41 -12.91 0.23
N ASN A 123 1.76 -13.79 1.00
CA ASN A 123 1.48 -13.57 2.41
C ASN A 123 2.57 -14.13 3.34
N GLN A 124 3.57 -14.86 2.82
CA GLN A 124 4.64 -15.45 3.62
C GLN A 124 5.50 -14.38 4.31
N LEU A 125 5.92 -13.33 3.59
CA LEU A 125 6.69 -12.25 4.22
C LEU A 125 5.89 -11.56 5.33
N CYS A 126 4.58 -11.36 5.11
CA CYS A 126 3.70 -10.76 6.12
C CYS A 126 3.63 -11.64 7.38
N LEU A 127 3.51 -12.97 7.21
CA LEU A 127 3.58 -13.94 8.31
C LEU A 127 4.91 -13.86 9.06
N ILE A 128 6.04 -13.84 8.35
CA ILE A 128 7.38 -13.76 8.98
C ILE A 128 7.51 -12.49 9.81
N CYS A 129 7.08 -11.34 9.28
CA CYS A 129 7.08 -10.08 10.01
C CYS A 129 6.20 -10.14 11.26
N MET A 130 5.01 -10.73 11.18
CA MET A 130 4.09 -10.87 12.32
C MET A 130 4.61 -11.83 13.39
N VAL A 131 5.13 -12.99 12.99
CA VAL A 131 5.77 -13.94 13.92
C VAL A 131 6.93 -13.28 14.64
N THR A 132 7.80 -12.57 13.92
CA THR A 132 8.93 -11.85 14.51
C THR A 132 8.44 -10.81 15.52
N LEU A 133 7.41 -10.03 15.16
CA LEU A 133 6.81 -9.06 16.06
C LEU A 133 6.25 -9.73 17.34
N PHE A 134 5.51 -10.82 17.20
CA PHE A 134 4.86 -11.48 18.34
C PHE A 134 5.87 -12.18 19.26
N GLN A 135 6.98 -12.69 18.72
CA GLN A 135 8.10 -13.16 19.50
C GLN A 135 8.73 -12.03 20.33
N TRP A 136 8.93 -10.84 19.73
CA TRP A 136 9.39 -9.66 20.46
C TRP A 136 8.40 -9.21 21.53
N ILE A 137 7.09 -9.28 21.26
CA ILE A 137 6.06 -8.99 22.25
C ILE A 137 6.19 -9.96 23.43
N ARG A 138 6.27 -11.29 23.20
CA ARG A 138 6.46 -12.26 24.29
C ARG A 138 7.78 -12.14 25.04
N PHE A 139 8.81 -11.62 24.39
CA PHE A 139 10.06 -11.31 25.09
C PHE A 139 9.88 -10.19 26.13
N VAL A 140 9.05 -9.19 25.85
CA VAL A 140 8.78 -8.05 26.75
C VAL A 140 7.61 -8.33 27.71
N LEU A 141 6.57 -9.01 27.22
CA LEU A 141 5.35 -9.38 27.93
C LEU A 141 5.12 -10.90 27.79
N PRO A 142 5.73 -11.73 28.67
CA PRO A 142 5.74 -13.19 28.54
C PRO A 142 4.35 -13.86 28.47
N ASP A 143 3.37 -13.25 29.13
CA ASP A 143 1.98 -13.73 29.23
C ASP A 143 1.07 -13.22 28.10
N ALA A 144 1.63 -12.53 27.10
CA ALA A 144 0.87 -12.03 25.96
C ALA A 144 0.14 -13.15 25.22
N ASN A 145 -1.14 -12.91 24.94
CA ASN A 145 -2.03 -13.81 24.21
C ASN A 145 -2.48 -13.19 22.87
N PHE A 146 -3.40 -13.87 22.19
CA PHE A 146 -3.94 -13.44 20.89
C PHE A 146 -4.47 -11.99 20.90
N VAL A 147 -5.20 -11.59 21.94
CA VAL A 147 -5.77 -10.25 22.05
C VAL A 147 -4.65 -9.21 22.15
N ASP A 148 -3.62 -9.48 22.96
CA ASP A 148 -2.47 -8.57 23.09
C ASP A 148 -1.73 -8.40 21.74
N PHE A 149 -1.56 -9.49 20.98
CA PHE A 149 -0.95 -9.44 19.66
C PHE A 149 -1.77 -8.62 18.67
N GLN A 150 -3.10 -8.78 18.68
CA GLN A 150 -4.01 -8.01 17.85
C GLN A 150 -3.95 -6.52 18.20
N GLU A 151 -4.13 -6.17 19.47
CA GLU A 151 -4.14 -4.77 19.93
C GLU A 151 -2.80 -4.06 19.64
N ILE A 152 -1.66 -4.71 19.91
CA ILE A 152 -0.34 -4.14 19.62
C ILE A 152 -0.12 -3.98 18.12
N SER A 153 -0.57 -4.94 17.31
CA SER A 153 -0.52 -4.84 15.84
C SER A 153 -1.32 -3.64 15.33
N ILE A 154 -2.51 -3.40 15.88
CA ILE A 154 -3.34 -2.23 15.55
C ILE A 154 -2.61 -0.93 15.86
N VAL A 155 -1.96 -0.84 17.03
CA VAL A 155 -1.16 0.34 17.40
C VAL A 155 0.00 0.57 16.41
N ILE A 156 0.69 -0.48 16.00
CA ILE A 156 1.77 -0.39 15.00
C ILE A 156 1.21 0.06 13.64
N SER A 157 0.05 -0.44 13.24
CA SER A 157 -0.64 0.02 12.03
C SER A 157 -0.97 1.51 12.08
N CYS A 158 -1.47 1.99 13.23
CA CYS A 158 -1.70 3.42 13.47
C CYS A 158 -0.40 4.24 13.33
N ILE A 159 0.74 3.71 13.81
CA ILE A 159 2.04 4.35 13.63
C ILE A 159 2.43 4.42 12.14
N PHE A 160 2.23 3.35 11.35
CA PHE A 160 2.51 3.38 9.91
C PHE A 160 1.67 4.44 9.16
N VAL A 161 0.37 4.51 9.46
CA VAL A 161 -0.52 5.52 8.88
C VAL A 161 -0.10 6.93 9.33
N TRP A 162 0.20 7.11 10.61
CA TRP A 162 0.66 8.38 11.16
C TRP A 162 1.96 8.84 10.49
N LEU A 163 2.96 7.97 10.35
CA LEU A 163 4.21 8.27 9.63
C LEU A 163 3.94 8.65 8.16
N SER A 164 2.99 7.97 7.51
CA SER A 164 2.57 8.28 6.13
C SER A 164 1.99 9.69 6.02
N ILE A 165 1.14 10.10 6.97
CA ILE A 165 0.60 11.46 7.06
C ILE A 165 1.72 12.48 7.28
N GLY A 166 2.70 12.15 8.12
CA GLY A 166 3.92 12.93 8.32
C GLY A 166 4.71 13.13 7.02
N MET A 167 4.88 12.05 6.25
CA MET A 167 5.57 12.09 4.97
C MET A 167 4.83 12.93 3.92
N ILE A 168 3.50 12.89 3.88
CA ILE A 168 2.69 13.77 3.02
C ILE A 168 2.97 15.24 3.33
N TYR A 169 3.02 15.63 4.61
CA TYR A 169 3.41 16.99 5.01
C TYR A 169 4.83 17.33 4.54
N LEU A 170 5.80 16.43 4.72
CA LEU A 170 7.19 16.67 4.31
C LEU A 170 7.32 16.83 2.79
N ILE A 171 6.61 16.01 2.02
CA ILE A 171 6.49 16.11 0.56
C ILE A 171 5.92 17.48 0.19
N ALA A 172 4.76 17.84 0.74
CA ALA A 172 4.09 19.10 0.44
C ALA A 172 4.96 20.31 0.83
N LYS A 173 5.68 20.25 1.95
CA LYS A 173 6.63 21.29 2.38
C LYS A 173 7.76 21.45 1.39
N LYS A 174 8.26 20.34 0.85
CA LYS A 174 9.34 20.34 -0.13
C LYS A 174 8.89 20.88 -1.47
N VAL A 175 7.66 20.59 -1.91
CA VAL A 175 7.16 21.01 -3.24
C VAL A 175 6.57 22.42 -3.20
N TRP A 176 5.76 22.75 -2.18
CA TRP A 176 4.88 23.91 -2.17
C TRP A 176 5.14 24.91 -1.03
N GLY A 177 6.12 24.65 -0.16
CA GLY A 177 6.44 25.50 0.99
C GLY A 177 5.56 25.24 2.22
N ARG A 178 5.89 25.90 3.33
CA ARG A 178 5.37 25.55 4.68
C ARG A 178 3.87 25.72 4.81
N ARG A 179 3.32 26.83 4.28
CA ARG A 179 1.90 27.14 4.40
C ARG A 179 1.00 26.10 3.72
N ARG A 180 1.34 25.71 2.48
CA ARG A 180 0.57 24.71 1.73
C ARG A 180 0.77 23.30 2.31
N ALA A 181 1.95 23.02 2.86
CA ALA A 181 2.21 21.78 3.58
C ALA A 181 1.33 21.61 4.81
N CYS A 182 1.18 22.67 5.61
CA CYS A 182 0.32 22.68 6.78
C CYS A 182 -1.12 22.30 6.41
N ILE A 183 -1.66 22.90 5.33
CA ILE A 183 -3.00 22.57 4.83
C ILE A 183 -3.08 21.12 4.33
N ALA A 184 -2.11 20.69 3.51
CA ALA A 184 -2.09 19.31 2.99
C ALA A 184 -1.99 18.28 4.12
N GLY A 185 -1.17 18.55 5.13
CA GLY A 185 -1.05 17.73 6.33
C GLY A 185 -2.34 17.68 7.13
N MET A 186 -3.03 18.81 7.35
CA MET A 186 -4.34 18.83 8.02
C MET A 186 -5.41 18.06 7.26
N LEU A 187 -5.43 18.19 5.93
CA LEU A 187 -6.33 17.42 5.07
C LEU A 187 -6.05 15.92 5.18
N ALA A 188 -4.78 15.51 5.18
CA ALA A 188 -4.38 14.12 5.38
C ALA A 188 -4.75 13.64 6.79
N ALA A 189 -4.48 14.43 7.84
CA ALA A 189 -4.83 14.10 9.22
C ALA A 189 -6.36 14.01 9.45
N GLY A 190 -7.17 14.72 8.66
CA GLY A 190 -8.62 14.61 8.67
C GLY A 190 -9.18 13.57 7.70
N CYS A 191 -8.33 12.82 7.00
CA CYS A 191 -8.74 11.91 5.93
C CYS A 191 -9.26 10.57 6.49
N LEU A 192 -10.58 10.44 6.64
CA LEU A 192 -11.21 9.26 7.25
C LEU A 192 -10.79 7.90 6.66
N PRO A 193 -10.66 7.71 5.34
CA PRO A 193 -10.16 6.45 4.80
C PRO A 193 -8.84 6.00 5.43
N LEU A 194 -7.92 6.92 5.76
CA LEU A 194 -6.66 6.57 6.42
C LEU A 194 -6.88 5.96 7.82
N TYR A 195 -7.92 6.41 8.55
CA TYR A 195 -8.27 5.87 9.86
C TYR A 195 -8.88 4.47 9.74
N MET A 196 -9.69 4.22 8.70
CA MET A 196 -10.27 2.91 8.44
C MET A 196 -9.21 1.86 8.08
N TYR A 197 -8.13 2.26 7.40
CA TYR A 197 -7.01 1.36 7.14
C TYR A 197 -6.07 1.18 8.35
N ALA A 198 -6.10 2.08 9.34
CA ALA A 198 -5.25 1.99 10.53
C ALA A 198 -5.68 0.88 11.51
N GLN A 199 -6.81 0.23 11.25
CA GLN A 199 -7.45 -0.74 12.17
C GLN A 199 -6.88 -2.15 12.07
N PHE A 200 -5.95 -2.40 11.15
CA PHE A 200 -5.31 -3.69 10.96
C PHE A 200 -3.90 -3.50 10.42
N LEU A 201 -2.95 -4.28 10.92
CA LEU A 201 -1.59 -4.31 10.38
C LEU A 201 -1.53 -5.38 9.30
N TYR A 202 -1.53 -4.96 8.04
CA TYR A 202 -1.39 -5.85 6.89
C TYR A 202 -0.47 -5.22 5.84
N THR A 203 -0.64 -5.52 4.56
CA THR A 203 0.21 -4.99 3.47
C THR A 203 -0.10 -3.52 3.14
N ASP A 204 -1.31 -3.06 3.39
CA ASP A 204 -1.78 -1.70 3.05
C ASP A 204 -1.04 -0.60 3.82
N THR A 205 -1.00 -0.66 5.14
CA THR A 205 -0.43 0.41 5.99
C THR A 205 1.09 0.59 5.86
N PRO A 206 1.93 -0.46 5.89
CA PRO A 206 3.34 -0.32 5.52
C PRO A 206 3.50 0.06 4.04
N GLY A 207 2.65 -0.45 3.15
CA GLY A 207 2.64 -0.09 1.73
C GLY A 207 2.44 1.42 1.50
N MET A 208 1.53 2.05 2.25
CA MET A 208 1.31 3.51 2.22
C MET A 208 2.53 4.30 2.69
N LEU A 209 3.20 3.85 3.75
CA LEU A 209 4.41 4.50 4.23
C LEU A 209 5.51 4.40 3.18
N LEU A 210 5.74 3.20 2.64
CA LEU A 210 6.74 2.98 1.60
C LEU A 210 6.44 3.78 0.33
N LEU A 211 5.18 3.89 -0.07
CA LEU A 211 4.74 4.75 -1.18
C LEU A 211 5.17 6.21 -0.97
N THR A 212 4.87 6.77 0.20
CA THR A 212 5.20 8.17 0.50
C THR A 212 6.70 8.40 0.66
N ILE A 213 7.45 7.43 1.17
CA ILE A 213 8.92 7.46 1.19
C ILE A 213 9.49 7.49 -0.23
N GLN A 214 9.03 6.60 -1.12
CA GLN A 214 9.47 6.59 -2.52
C GLN A 214 9.22 7.94 -3.20
N LEU A 215 8.03 8.50 -3.04
CA LEU A 215 7.69 9.80 -3.61
C LEU A 215 8.59 10.91 -3.06
N TYR A 216 8.84 10.93 -1.75
CA TYR A 216 9.74 11.90 -1.12
C TYR A 216 11.18 11.79 -1.65
N LEU A 217 11.70 10.57 -1.78
CA LEU A 217 13.03 10.31 -2.37
C LEU A 217 13.09 10.76 -3.83
N GLY A 218 12.07 10.45 -4.64
CA GLY A 218 11.95 10.91 -6.02
C GLY A 218 12.02 12.44 -6.15
N ILE A 219 11.31 13.17 -5.29
CA ILE A 219 11.38 14.64 -5.24
C ILE A 219 12.76 15.12 -4.81
N CYS A 220 13.41 14.44 -3.86
CA CYS A 220 14.78 14.77 -3.45
C CYS A 220 15.79 14.56 -4.58
N ILE A 221 15.65 13.49 -5.38
CA ILE A 221 16.45 13.23 -6.57
C ILE A 221 16.23 14.34 -7.60
N TYR A 222 14.97 14.65 -7.91
CA TYR A 222 14.60 15.68 -8.88
C TYR A 222 15.20 17.05 -8.54
N LYS A 223 15.12 17.45 -7.26
CA LYS A 223 15.61 18.75 -6.79
C LYS A 223 17.12 18.81 -6.52
N SER A 224 17.84 17.70 -6.58
CA SER A 224 19.29 17.69 -6.33
C SER A 224 20.05 18.21 -7.55
N HIS A 225 21.01 19.10 -7.37
CA HIS A 225 21.92 19.53 -8.44
C HIS A 225 23.20 18.70 -8.51
N ARG A 226 23.55 17.98 -7.42
CA ARG A 226 24.77 17.16 -7.34
C ARG A 226 24.45 15.73 -7.74
N PHE A 227 25.15 15.22 -8.75
CA PHE A 227 24.96 13.86 -9.25
C PHE A 227 25.21 12.80 -8.18
N TYR A 228 26.28 12.92 -7.40
CA TYR A 228 26.59 11.98 -6.31
C TYR A 228 25.46 11.85 -5.28
N ARG A 229 24.79 12.97 -4.95
CA ARG A 229 23.62 12.95 -4.08
C ARG A 229 22.42 12.26 -4.75
N LYS A 230 22.21 12.46 -6.06
CA LYS A 230 21.18 11.71 -6.81
C LYS A 230 21.46 10.22 -6.76
N LEU A 231 22.72 9.82 -6.92
CA LEU A 231 23.16 8.43 -6.91
C LEU A 231 22.82 7.74 -5.59
N TRP A 232 23.21 8.33 -4.46
CA TRP A 232 22.86 7.78 -3.13
C TRP A 232 21.36 7.71 -2.90
N LEU A 233 20.62 8.76 -3.25
CA LEU A 233 19.16 8.74 -3.13
C LEU A 233 18.52 7.69 -4.05
N GLY A 234 19.11 7.43 -5.21
CA GLY A 234 18.68 6.38 -6.14
C GLY A 234 18.92 4.97 -5.60
N ILE A 235 20.08 4.73 -4.96
CA ILE A 235 20.38 3.49 -4.25
C ILE A 235 19.35 3.24 -3.15
N ILE A 236 19.08 4.25 -2.31
CA ILE A 236 18.07 4.15 -1.26
C ILE A 236 16.68 3.91 -1.86
N LEU A 237 16.34 4.60 -2.96
CA LEU A 237 15.06 4.40 -3.64
C LEU A 237 14.90 2.96 -4.16
N GLY A 238 15.95 2.37 -4.76
CA GLY A 238 15.92 0.99 -5.24
C GLY A 238 15.72 -0.01 -4.10
N ILE A 239 16.40 0.18 -2.95
CA ILE A 239 16.18 -0.62 -1.74
C ILE A 239 14.73 -0.53 -1.26
N VAL A 240 14.22 0.69 -1.09
CA VAL A 240 12.83 0.92 -0.63
C VAL A 240 11.83 0.30 -1.62
N ALA A 241 12.06 0.45 -2.92
CA ALA A 241 11.20 -0.12 -3.95
C ALA A 241 11.22 -1.67 -3.95
N GLY A 242 12.37 -2.29 -3.65
CA GLY A 242 12.45 -3.76 -3.49
C GLY A 242 11.69 -4.28 -2.28
N ILE A 243 11.78 -3.59 -1.14
CA ILE A 243 10.95 -3.89 0.03
C ILE A 243 9.46 -3.69 -0.32
N THR A 244 9.15 -2.59 -1.02
CA THR A 244 7.78 -2.28 -1.44
C THR A 244 7.18 -3.39 -2.29
N TYR A 245 7.95 -3.91 -3.25
CA TYR A 245 7.49 -4.97 -4.16
C TYR A 245 6.98 -6.21 -3.40
N HIS A 246 7.70 -6.64 -2.36
CA HIS A 246 7.33 -7.78 -1.53
C HIS A 246 6.19 -7.48 -0.55
N ILE A 247 6.10 -6.26 -0.02
CA ILE A 247 4.99 -5.87 0.86
C ILE A 247 3.69 -5.75 0.06
N LYS A 248 3.70 -4.97 -1.03
CA LYS A 248 2.55 -4.76 -1.90
C LYS A 248 2.99 -4.20 -3.25
N VAL A 249 2.66 -4.91 -4.33
CA VAL A 249 3.06 -4.51 -5.70
C VAL A 249 2.41 -3.19 -6.14
N ILE A 250 1.19 -2.86 -5.70
CA ILE A 250 0.49 -1.64 -6.16
C ILE A 250 1.30 -0.35 -5.85
N PRO A 251 1.76 -0.10 -4.60
CA PRO A 251 2.67 1.01 -4.28
C PRO A 251 3.95 1.12 -5.12
N PHE A 252 4.42 0.04 -5.75
CA PHE A 252 5.60 0.05 -6.62
C PHE A 252 5.41 0.92 -7.87
N ILE A 253 4.16 1.25 -8.24
CA ILE A 253 3.88 2.16 -9.38
C ILE A 253 4.58 3.52 -9.25
N VAL A 254 4.81 4.00 -8.02
CA VAL A 254 5.53 5.26 -7.78
C VAL A 254 6.98 5.17 -8.21
N PHE A 255 7.65 4.02 -8.00
CA PHE A 255 9.00 3.80 -8.52
C PHE A 255 9.03 3.90 -10.04
N LEU A 256 8.09 3.24 -10.72
CA LEU A 256 7.97 3.29 -12.19
C LEU A 256 7.74 4.73 -12.68
N ALA A 257 6.86 5.48 -12.02
CA ALA A 257 6.63 6.89 -12.34
C ALA A 257 7.90 7.74 -12.17
N ILE A 258 8.71 7.49 -11.12
CA ILE A 258 9.99 8.19 -10.91
C ILE A 258 11.00 7.84 -12.01
N VAL A 259 11.07 6.56 -12.43
CA VAL A 259 11.92 6.13 -13.54
C VAL A 259 11.52 6.83 -14.83
N ILE A 260 10.23 6.90 -15.15
CA ILE A 260 9.73 7.64 -16.32
C ILE A 260 10.11 9.13 -16.20
N ALA A 261 9.89 9.74 -15.03
CA ALA A 261 10.21 11.14 -14.78
C ALA A 261 11.72 11.44 -14.89
N LEU A 262 12.59 10.47 -14.61
CA LEU A 262 14.04 10.62 -14.78
C LEU A 262 14.41 10.89 -16.25
N PHE A 263 13.74 10.21 -17.19
CA PHE A 263 14.00 10.38 -18.62
C PHE A 263 13.55 11.75 -19.14
N LEU A 264 12.56 12.37 -18.50
CA LEU A 264 12.09 13.72 -18.81
C LEU A 264 13.02 14.83 -18.31
N GLN A 265 13.99 14.53 -17.44
CA GLN A 265 14.94 15.53 -16.93
C GLN A 265 15.99 15.92 -17.99
N LYS A 266 16.54 17.14 -17.90
CA LYS A 266 17.57 17.65 -18.81
C LYS A 266 19.00 17.14 -18.52
N GLU A 267 19.14 16.12 -17.67
CA GLU A 267 20.43 15.53 -17.31
C GLU A 267 21.11 14.83 -18.50
N ARG A 268 22.43 14.67 -18.41
CA ARG A 268 23.20 13.95 -19.44
C ARG A 268 22.78 12.48 -19.49
N TRP A 269 22.71 11.89 -20.68
CA TRP A 269 22.21 10.53 -20.87
C TRP A 269 22.95 9.49 -20.01
N TYR A 270 24.28 9.56 -19.91
CA TYR A 270 25.06 8.60 -19.12
C TYR A 270 24.75 8.69 -17.61
N GLN A 271 24.43 9.88 -17.09
CA GLN A 271 24.04 10.06 -15.69
C GLN A 271 22.69 9.39 -15.41
N LYS A 272 21.75 9.49 -16.35
CA LYS A 272 20.46 8.78 -16.27
C LYS A 272 20.67 7.27 -16.27
N CYS A 273 21.51 6.77 -17.19
CA CYS A 273 21.83 5.35 -17.28
C CYS A 273 22.50 4.82 -16.00
N ILE A 274 23.50 5.51 -15.46
CA ILE A 274 24.16 5.11 -14.20
C ILE A 274 23.16 5.12 -13.04
N LEU A 275 22.34 6.16 -12.93
CA LEU A 275 21.35 6.25 -11.86
C LEU A 275 20.31 5.12 -11.94
N LEU A 276 19.80 4.85 -13.15
CA LEU A 276 18.86 3.75 -13.40
C LEU A 276 19.50 2.40 -13.10
N LEU A 277 20.74 2.18 -13.54
CA LEU A 277 21.47 0.95 -13.27
C LEU A 277 21.59 0.71 -11.76
N MET A 278 21.99 1.72 -10.98
CA MET A 278 22.11 1.57 -9.52
C MET A 278 20.76 1.34 -8.83
N MET A 279 19.69 2.01 -9.30
CA MET A 279 18.32 1.75 -8.82
C MET A 279 17.90 0.30 -9.10
N CYS A 280 18.14 -0.21 -10.32
CA CYS A 280 17.77 -1.57 -10.71
C CYS A 280 18.61 -2.64 -10.01
N LEU A 281 19.91 -2.42 -9.83
CA LEU A 281 20.80 -3.36 -9.12
C LEU A 281 20.39 -3.51 -7.66
N THR A 282 20.10 -2.40 -6.98
CA THR A 282 19.66 -2.43 -5.58
C THR A 282 18.24 -2.98 -5.43
N LEU A 283 17.33 -2.60 -6.33
CA LEU A 283 15.98 -3.18 -6.42
C LEU A 283 16.03 -4.71 -6.60
N GLY A 284 16.72 -5.19 -7.63
CA GLY A 284 16.84 -6.61 -7.93
C GLY A 284 17.54 -7.37 -6.81
N GLY A 285 18.61 -6.80 -6.23
CA GLY A 285 19.30 -7.39 -5.09
C GLY A 285 18.40 -7.55 -3.86
N VAL A 286 17.58 -6.55 -3.54
CA VAL A 286 16.63 -6.63 -2.41
C VAL A 286 15.50 -7.61 -2.71
N ILE A 287 14.93 -7.59 -3.92
CA ILE A 287 13.87 -8.54 -4.30
C ILE A 287 14.39 -9.98 -4.19
N GLN A 288 15.57 -10.26 -4.75
CA GLN A 288 16.17 -11.58 -4.70
C GLN A 288 16.50 -11.99 -3.26
N TYR A 289 17.10 -11.10 -2.47
CA TYR A 289 17.48 -11.39 -1.09
C TYR A 289 16.26 -11.70 -0.21
N ILE A 290 15.21 -10.85 -0.25
CA ILE A 290 13.99 -11.06 0.53
C ILE A 290 13.24 -12.31 0.06
N GLY A 291 13.19 -12.57 -1.26
CA GLY A 291 12.56 -13.78 -1.80
C GLY A 291 13.21 -15.04 -1.26
N VAL A 292 14.53 -15.18 -1.48
CA VAL A 292 15.31 -16.33 -0.99
C VAL A 292 15.22 -16.48 0.53
N TYR A 293 15.34 -15.37 1.26
CA TYR A 293 15.21 -15.40 2.72
C TYR A 293 13.83 -15.86 3.17
N SER A 294 12.76 -15.35 2.55
CA SER A 294 11.39 -15.68 2.93
C SER A 294 11.07 -17.14 2.62
N ASP A 295 11.50 -17.63 1.45
CA ASP A 295 11.33 -19.04 1.07
C ASP A 295 12.07 -19.97 2.03
N GLN A 296 13.36 -19.69 2.32
CA GLN A 296 14.16 -20.48 3.24
C GLN A 296 13.57 -20.47 4.65
N TYR A 297 13.17 -19.30 5.16
CA TYR A 297 12.56 -19.17 6.48
C TYR A 297 11.21 -19.92 6.55
N ALA A 298 10.40 -19.82 5.50
CA ALA A 298 9.13 -20.53 5.43
C ALA A 298 9.32 -22.06 5.41
N GLU A 299 10.36 -22.56 4.75
CA GLU A 299 10.71 -23.97 4.79
C GLU A 299 11.21 -24.38 6.19
N ASP A 300 12.22 -23.68 6.72
CA ASP A 300 12.92 -24.06 7.96
C ASP A 300 12.03 -23.94 9.20
N CYS A 301 11.24 -22.87 9.30
CA CYS A 301 10.43 -22.57 10.48
C CYS A 301 8.99 -23.06 10.35
N PHE A 302 8.40 -23.00 9.15
CA PHE A 302 6.98 -23.31 8.96
C PHE A 302 6.74 -24.65 8.26
N GLY A 303 7.78 -25.26 7.69
CA GLY A 303 7.68 -26.50 6.92
C GLY A 303 6.91 -26.33 5.61
N ILE A 304 6.90 -25.13 5.02
CA ILE A 304 6.30 -24.85 3.71
C ILE A 304 7.34 -25.18 2.63
N THR A 305 7.47 -26.46 2.33
CA THR A 305 8.46 -26.97 1.35
C THR A 305 8.02 -26.71 -0.09
N ASP A 306 8.95 -26.80 -1.03
CA ASP A 306 8.65 -26.72 -2.46
C ASP A 306 7.63 -27.78 -2.92
N ALA A 307 7.61 -28.96 -2.29
CA ALA A 307 6.61 -29.98 -2.59
C ALA A 307 5.18 -29.53 -2.23
N ILE A 308 5.00 -28.86 -1.08
CA ILE A 308 3.70 -28.31 -0.68
C ILE A 308 3.32 -27.14 -1.60
N LYS A 309 4.29 -26.28 -1.97
CA LYS A 309 4.06 -25.20 -2.94
C LYS A 309 3.61 -25.76 -4.30
N ASP A 310 4.30 -26.78 -4.83
CA ASP A 310 3.94 -27.40 -6.11
C ASP A 310 2.54 -28.03 -6.11
N GLU A 311 2.12 -28.59 -4.96
CA GLU A 311 0.79 -29.20 -4.79
C GLU A 311 -0.32 -28.14 -4.66
N TRP A 312 -0.08 -27.06 -3.94
CA TRP A 312 -1.11 -26.11 -3.51
C TRP A 312 -1.09 -24.75 -4.23
N GLU A 313 0.01 -24.37 -4.87
CA GLU A 313 0.12 -23.12 -5.61
C GLU A 313 -0.84 -23.11 -6.80
N TYR A 314 -1.58 -22.01 -6.93
CA TYR A 314 -2.43 -21.81 -8.10
C TYR A 314 -1.62 -21.33 -9.30
N PRO A 315 -1.85 -21.90 -10.50
CA PRO A 315 -1.21 -21.40 -11.70
C PRO A 315 -1.64 -19.96 -11.99
N LEU A 316 -0.81 -19.19 -12.70
CA LEU A 316 -1.12 -17.81 -13.06
C LEU A 316 -2.49 -17.66 -13.76
N THR A 317 -2.91 -18.69 -14.50
CA THR A 317 -4.21 -18.74 -15.16
C THR A 317 -5.39 -18.66 -14.18
N HIS A 318 -5.24 -19.08 -12.92
CA HIS A 318 -6.26 -18.92 -11.89
C HIS A 318 -6.56 -17.43 -11.65
N TRP A 319 -5.51 -16.63 -11.48
CA TRP A 319 -5.63 -15.20 -11.21
C TRP A 319 -6.17 -14.43 -12.41
N ILE A 320 -5.74 -14.80 -13.63
CA ILE A 320 -6.29 -14.24 -14.88
C ILE A 320 -7.77 -14.60 -15.02
N MET A 321 -8.13 -15.85 -14.75
CA MET A 321 -9.51 -16.31 -14.76
C MET A 321 -10.35 -15.47 -13.82
N MET A 322 -9.96 -15.37 -12.55
CA MET A 322 -10.67 -14.60 -11.52
C MET A 322 -10.75 -13.09 -11.85
N GLY A 323 -9.68 -12.50 -12.39
CA GLY A 323 -9.67 -11.12 -12.84
C GLY A 323 -10.63 -10.82 -14.00
N LEU A 324 -11.05 -11.84 -14.75
CA LEU A 324 -12.06 -11.75 -15.80
C LEU A 324 -13.48 -12.05 -15.31
N ASN A 325 -13.70 -12.22 -14.01
CA ASN A 325 -15.01 -12.54 -13.45
C ASN A 325 -15.86 -11.27 -13.33
N GLU A 326 -16.93 -11.20 -14.13
CA GLU A 326 -17.89 -10.09 -14.10
C GLU A 326 -18.67 -9.98 -12.78
N LYS A 327 -18.90 -11.09 -12.07
CA LYS A 327 -19.67 -11.03 -10.80
C LYS A 327 -18.90 -10.32 -9.70
N SER A 328 -17.57 -10.36 -9.74
CA SER A 328 -16.70 -9.75 -8.73
C SER A 328 -15.99 -8.50 -9.24
N ASP A 329 -16.30 -8.02 -10.45
CA ASP A 329 -15.60 -6.93 -11.13
C ASP A 329 -14.07 -7.13 -11.12
N GLY A 330 -13.63 -8.37 -11.38
CA GLY A 330 -12.22 -8.78 -11.33
C GLY A 330 -11.62 -8.88 -9.93
N GLY A 331 -12.43 -8.72 -8.88
CA GLY A 331 -12.06 -8.96 -7.49
C GLY A 331 -12.06 -10.44 -7.12
N TYR A 332 -11.69 -10.72 -5.86
CA TYR A 332 -11.67 -12.07 -5.31
C TYR A 332 -13.04 -12.74 -5.40
N MET A 333 -13.09 -14.00 -5.85
CA MET A 333 -14.33 -14.76 -5.92
C MET A 333 -14.15 -16.20 -5.43
N GLN A 334 -14.85 -16.55 -4.34
CA GLN A 334 -14.74 -17.87 -3.72
C GLN A 334 -15.17 -19.01 -4.65
N GLU A 335 -16.15 -18.77 -5.54
CA GLU A 335 -16.59 -19.75 -6.54
C GLU A 335 -15.43 -20.17 -7.48
N ASP A 336 -14.60 -19.21 -7.88
CA ASP A 336 -13.44 -19.46 -8.77
C ASP A 336 -12.32 -20.20 -8.04
N VAL A 337 -12.10 -19.89 -6.75
CA VAL A 337 -11.19 -20.63 -5.87
C VAL A 337 -11.65 -22.08 -5.73
N ALA A 338 -12.92 -22.29 -5.40
CA ALA A 338 -13.50 -23.61 -5.23
C ALA A 338 -13.41 -24.43 -6.54
N TYR A 339 -13.69 -23.81 -7.69
CA TYR A 339 -13.56 -24.47 -8.99
C TYR A 339 -12.11 -24.88 -9.29
N THR A 340 -11.13 -23.99 -9.17
CA THR A 340 -9.73 -24.38 -9.42
C THR A 340 -9.25 -25.43 -8.42
N ALA A 341 -9.75 -25.42 -7.18
CA ALA A 341 -9.42 -26.41 -6.17
C ALA A 341 -9.93 -27.84 -6.47
N THR A 342 -10.90 -28.04 -7.38
CA THR A 342 -11.39 -29.39 -7.70
C THR A 342 -10.41 -30.24 -8.49
N PHE A 343 -9.39 -29.64 -9.09
CA PHE A 343 -8.42 -30.33 -9.94
C PHE A 343 -7.13 -30.63 -9.16
N GLU A 344 -6.68 -31.88 -9.24
CA GLU A 344 -5.54 -32.37 -8.46
C GLU A 344 -4.22 -31.82 -9.00
N THR A 345 -4.02 -31.84 -10.32
CA THR A 345 -2.73 -31.46 -10.91
C THR A 345 -2.69 -30.00 -11.37
N ARG A 346 -1.52 -29.36 -11.25
CA ARG A 346 -1.29 -28.00 -11.78
C ARG A 346 -1.61 -27.89 -13.29
N LYS A 347 -1.36 -28.97 -14.04
CA LYS A 347 -1.67 -29.03 -15.48
C LYS A 347 -3.17 -28.97 -15.73
N GLU A 348 -3.96 -29.82 -15.06
CA GLU A 348 -5.43 -29.81 -15.18
C GLU A 348 -6.02 -28.47 -14.72
N ARG A 349 -5.57 -27.94 -13.57
CA ARG A 349 -5.93 -26.59 -13.12
C ARG A 349 -5.69 -25.55 -14.22
N THR A 350 -4.54 -25.64 -14.89
CA THR A 350 -4.18 -24.68 -15.95
C THR A 350 -5.10 -24.80 -17.16
N GLU A 351 -5.34 -26.02 -17.64
CA GLU A 351 -6.18 -26.29 -18.82
C GLU A 351 -7.64 -25.85 -18.58
N GLU A 352 -8.20 -26.18 -17.41
CA GLU A 352 -9.57 -25.82 -17.07
C GLU A 352 -9.74 -24.32 -16.77
N ASN A 353 -8.76 -23.68 -16.11
CA ASN A 353 -8.76 -22.22 -15.97
C ASN A 353 -8.73 -21.52 -17.35
N VAL A 354 -7.91 -22.01 -18.29
CA VAL A 354 -7.86 -21.46 -19.66
C VAL A 354 -9.19 -21.62 -20.38
N ARG A 355 -9.88 -22.75 -20.20
CA ARG A 355 -11.21 -22.98 -20.76
C ARG A 355 -12.21 -21.94 -20.25
N VAL A 356 -12.22 -21.66 -18.94
CA VAL A 356 -13.10 -20.64 -18.35
C VAL A 356 -12.72 -19.22 -18.81
N ILE A 357 -11.42 -18.91 -18.88
CA ILE A 357 -10.93 -17.64 -19.45
C ILE A 357 -11.49 -17.43 -20.86
N LEU A 358 -11.34 -18.43 -21.74
CA LEU A 358 -11.81 -18.34 -23.12
C LEU A 358 -13.34 -18.21 -23.19
N ALA A 359 -14.08 -18.83 -22.28
CA ALA A 359 -15.52 -18.65 -22.20
C ALA A 359 -15.89 -17.22 -21.80
N ARG A 360 -15.26 -16.65 -20.76
CA ARG A 360 -15.47 -15.26 -20.30
C ARG A 360 -15.11 -14.25 -21.40
N LEU A 361 -13.96 -14.42 -22.07
CA LEU A 361 -13.53 -13.59 -23.18
C LEU A 361 -14.49 -13.58 -24.39
N ARG A 362 -15.23 -14.68 -24.61
CA ARG A 362 -16.27 -14.75 -25.65
C ARG A 362 -17.56 -14.04 -25.25
N CYS A 363 -17.82 -13.91 -23.96
CA CYS A 363 -18.96 -13.17 -23.43
C CYS A 363 -18.69 -11.66 -23.40
N PHE A 364 -17.42 -11.24 -23.26
CA PHE A 364 -17.04 -9.83 -23.36
C PHE A 364 -17.23 -9.27 -24.78
N GLY A 365 -18.04 -8.23 -24.90
CA GLY A 365 -18.15 -7.41 -26.11
C GLY A 365 -16.98 -6.42 -26.22
N ALA A 366 -16.81 -5.80 -27.39
CA ALA A 366 -15.73 -4.82 -27.62
C ALA A 366 -15.77 -3.61 -26.65
N ALA A 367 -16.91 -3.33 -26.03
CA ALA A 367 -17.09 -2.26 -25.05
C ALA A 367 -16.57 -2.64 -23.65
N ASP A 368 -16.51 -3.93 -23.32
CA ASP A 368 -16.17 -4.40 -21.96
C ASP A 368 -14.65 -4.44 -21.72
N TYR A 369 -13.84 -4.30 -22.77
CA TYR A 369 -12.38 -4.16 -22.69
C TYR A 369 -11.92 -2.72 -22.35
N ILE A 370 -12.85 -1.77 -22.21
CA ILE A 370 -12.56 -0.33 -22.00
C ILE A 370 -12.99 0.16 -20.60
N GLN A 371 -13.66 -0.69 -19.80
CA GLN A 371 -13.91 -0.41 -18.38
C GLN A 371 -12.66 -0.70 -17.54
#